data_AF-A0A672SIC1-F1
#
_entry.id   AF-A0A672SIC1-F1
#
_cell.length_a   1.000
_cell.length_b   1.000
_cell.length_c   1.000
_cell.angle_alpha   90.00
_cell.angle_beta   90.00
_cell.angle_gamma   90.00
#
_symmetry.space_group_name_H-M   'P 1'
#
loop_
_entity.id
_entity.type
_entity.pdbx_description
1 polymer ?
#
loop_
_entity_poly.entity_id
_entity_poly.type
_entity_poly.pdbx_seq_one_letter_code
_entity_poly.pdbx_strand_id
1 'polypeptide(L)'
;MLIITLYMRMFPAMRVKIVGLDPHQQYYIAMDIVPVDNKRYRYVYHSSKWMVAGNADSPVPPRVYIHPDSLASGDTWMRQVVSFDKLKLTNNELEDQGHIILHSMHKYQPRVHVIRKDFSSELSPTKPVPTGEGVKTFSFPETVFTTVTAYQNQQITRLKIDRNPFAKGFRDSGRNRTGLEAIMETYAFWRPPVRTLTFEDFTNMQKQQGILFLKQRDHMISYTTQDA
;
A
#
# COMPACT_ATOMS: atom_id res chain seq x y z
N MET A 1 -8.69 -5.52 -3.53
CA MET A 1 -8.79 -4.47 -2.50
C MET A 1 -7.81 -4.80 -1.38
N LEU A 2 -7.03 -3.81 -0.93
CA LEU A 2 -5.90 -3.98 -0.01
C LEU A 2 -5.78 -2.79 0.94
N ILE A 3 -5.48 -3.06 2.22
CA ILE A 3 -5.27 -2.02 3.26
C ILE A 3 -3.81 -1.54 3.23
N ILE A 4 -3.57 -0.23 3.23
CA ILE A 4 -2.22 0.38 3.16
C ILE A 4 -1.81 1.21 4.39
N THR A 5 -2.62 1.25 5.46
CA THR A 5 -2.46 2.20 6.58
C THR A 5 -1.23 2.03 7.47
N LEU A 6 -0.61 0.83 7.51
CA LEU A 6 0.40 0.48 8.51
C LEU A 6 1.43 -0.55 7.97
N TYR A 7 2.15 -0.22 6.89
CA TYR A 7 3.20 -1.09 6.32
C TYR A 7 2.73 -2.52 6.03
N MET A 8 1.50 -2.64 5.53
CA MET A 8 0.85 -3.93 5.35
C MET A 8 1.47 -4.69 4.18
N ARG A 9 1.67 -5.99 4.41
CA ARG A 9 2.04 -6.96 3.36
C ARG A 9 0.85 -7.23 2.46
N MET A 10 1.11 -7.49 1.19
CA MET A 10 0.06 -7.93 0.26
C MET A 10 -0.49 -9.29 0.70
N PHE A 11 -1.83 -9.38 0.82
CA PHE A 11 -2.54 -10.66 0.93
C PHE A 11 -3.60 -10.79 -0.18
N PRO A 12 -3.63 -11.88 -0.97
CA PRO A 12 -2.58 -12.89 -1.07
C PRO A 12 -1.24 -12.25 -1.46
N ALA A 13 -0.13 -12.82 -1.01
CA ALA A 13 1.19 -12.40 -1.47
C ALA A 13 1.34 -12.74 -2.95
N MET A 14 1.96 -11.84 -3.72
CA MET A 14 2.24 -12.12 -5.13
C MET A 14 3.35 -13.17 -5.22
N ARG A 15 3.11 -14.21 -6.02
CA ARG A 15 3.99 -15.36 -6.18
C ARG A 15 4.01 -15.78 -7.64
N VAL A 16 5.20 -16.00 -8.20
CA VAL A 16 5.39 -16.40 -9.61
C VAL A 16 6.35 -17.56 -9.73
N LYS A 17 6.08 -18.46 -10.68
CA LYS A 17 7.05 -19.46 -11.15
C LYS A 17 7.72 -18.90 -12.40
N ILE A 18 9.05 -18.84 -12.39
CA ILE A 18 9.85 -18.38 -13.53
C ILE A 18 10.39 -19.60 -14.27
N VAL A 19 10.39 -19.54 -15.61
CA VAL A 19 10.89 -20.57 -16.53
C VAL A 19 11.51 -19.90 -17.77
N GLY A 20 12.39 -20.60 -18.49
CA GLY A 20 12.97 -20.12 -19.75
C GLY A 20 14.03 -19.01 -19.61
N LEU A 21 14.72 -18.95 -18.47
CA LEU A 21 15.94 -18.14 -18.31
C LEU A 21 17.17 -18.94 -18.76
N ASP A 22 18.25 -18.24 -19.11
CA ASP A 22 19.56 -18.88 -19.27
C ASP A 22 20.04 -19.37 -17.89
N PRO A 23 20.36 -20.67 -17.70
CA PRO A 23 20.80 -21.23 -16.43
C PRO A 23 22.03 -20.53 -15.83
N HIS A 24 22.95 -20.06 -16.67
CA HIS A 24 24.26 -19.52 -16.30
C HIS A 24 24.28 -18.00 -16.20
N GLN A 25 23.35 -17.30 -16.86
CA GLN A 25 23.23 -15.85 -16.76
C GLN A 25 22.62 -15.39 -15.43
N GLN A 26 22.99 -14.19 -14.98
CA GLN A 26 22.52 -13.61 -13.72
C GLN A 26 21.40 -12.57 -13.94
N TYR A 27 20.40 -12.61 -13.08
CA TYR A 27 19.19 -11.77 -13.16
C TYR A 27 18.83 -11.14 -11.80
N TYR A 28 18.36 -9.90 -11.84
CA TYR A 28 17.55 -9.31 -10.78
C TYR A 28 16.07 -9.61 -11.04
N ILE A 29 15.35 -9.88 -9.96
CA ILE A 29 13.89 -9.97 -9.97
C ILE A 29 13.35 -8.81 -9.13
N ALA A 30 12.47 -8.01 -9.73
CA ALA A 30 11.92 -6.83 -9.11
C ALA A 30 10.40 -6.72 -9.33
N MET A 31 9.76 -5.85 -8.57
CA MET A 31 8.33 -5.56 -8.65
C MET A 31 8.08 -4.08 -8.46
N ASP A 32 7.31 -3.49 -9.36
CA ASP A 32 6.71 -2.17 -9.19
C ASP A 32 5.18 -2.27 -9.15
N ILE A 33 4.54 -1.15 -8.82
CA ILE A 33 3.09 -1.03 -8.75
C ILE A 33 2.69 0.30 -9.39
N VAL A 34 2.02 0.23 -10.54
CA VAL A 34 1.65 1.41 -11.34
C VAL A 34 0.15 1.71 -11.25
N PRO A 35 -0.27 2.98 -11.33
CA PRO A 35 -1.69 3.34 -11.39
C PRO A 35 -2.33 2.77 -12.66
N VAL A 36 -3.57 2.29 -12.55
CA VAL A 36 -4.35 1.77 -13.70
C VAL A 36 -4.99 2.90 -14.50
N ASP A 37 -5.40 3.97 -13.82
CA ASP A 37 -6.05 5.14 -14.40
C ASP A 37 -5.79 6.40 -13.56
N ASN A 38 -6.07 7.56 -14.15
CA ASN A 38 -6.00 8.87 -13.47
C ASN A 38 -7.32 9.17 -12.74
N LYS A 39 -7.81 8.25 -11.90
CA LYS A 39 -9.10 8.38 -11.20
C LYS A 39 -9.00 8.01 -9.73
N ARG A 40 -9.60 8.85 -8.89
CA ARG A 40 -9.89 8.56 -7.49
C ARG A 40 -11.27 7.95 -7.36
N TYR A 41 -11.40 6.93 -6.52
CA TYR A 41 -12.63 6.14 -6.38
C TYR A 41 -13.32 6.37 -5.03
N ARG A 42 -14.61 6.02 -4.95
CA ARG A 42 -15.37 5.86 -3.71
C ARG A 42 -16.21 4.59 -3.74
N TYR A 43 -16.41 3.97 -2.59
CA TYR A 43 -17.32 2.83 -2.46
C TYR A 43 -18.71 3.33 -2.04
N VAL A 44 -19.74 2.89 -2.76
CA VAL A 44 -21.13 3.27 -2.53
C VAL A 44 -21.85 2.08 -1.89
N TYR A 45 -22.06 2.17 -0.58
CA TYR A 45 -22.54 1.06 0.26
C TYR A 45 -23.92 0.52 -0.16
N HIS A 46 -24.91 1.40 -0.35
CA HIS A 46 -26.29 1.01 -0.67
C HIS A 46 -26.44 0.28 -2.01
N SER A 47 -25.48 0.43 -2.94
CA SER A 47 -25.45 -0.28 -4.22
C SER A 47 -24.29 -1.28 -4.33
N SER A 48 -23.47 -1.41 -3.26
CA SER A 48 -22.27 -2.25 -3.16
C SER A 48 -21.24 -2.06 -4.30
N LYS A 49 -21.18 -0.87 -4.91
CA LYS A 49 -20.41 -0.57 -6.12
C LYS A 49 -19.26 0.42 -5.88
N TRP A 50 -18.19 0.26 -6.66
CA TRP A 50 -17.14 1.26 -6.80
C TRP A 50 -17.54 2.29 -7.86
N MET A 51 -17.46 3.57 -7.51
CA MET A 51 -17.76 4.70 -8.39
C MET A 51 -16.54 5.62 -8.48
N VAL A 52 -16.40 6.33 -9.60
CA VAL A 52 -15.44 7.44 -9.72
C VAL A 52 -15.89 8.58 -8.81
N ALA A 53 -14.94 9.20 -8.11
CA ALA A 53 -15.15 10.34 -7.23
C ALA A 53 -14.47 11.62 -7.76
N GLY A 54 -13.42 11.48 -8.56
CA GLY A 54 -12.69 12.60 -9.18
C GLY A 54 -11.45 12.13 -9.93
N ASN A 55 -10.58 13.08 -10.28
CA ASN A 55 -9.23 12.81 -10.80
C ASN A 55 -8.36 12.14 -9.72
N ALA A 56 -7.24 11.53 -10.10
CA ALA A 56 -6.31 10.99 -9.11
C ALA A 56 -5.58 12.09 -8.32
N ASP A 57 -5.10 11.73 -7.13
CA ASP A 57 -4.16 12.55 -6.36
C ASP A 57 -2.78 12.57 -7.06
N SER A 58 -1.93 13.57 -6.77
CA SER A 58 -0.64 13.81 -7.47
C SER A 58 0.29 12.58 -7.49
N PRO A 59 1.01 12.29 -8.59
CA PRO A 59 1.91 11.13 -8.65
C PRO A 59 2.98 11.13 -7.55
N VAL A 60 3.15 9.99 -6.89
CA VAL A 60 4.22 9.78 -5.90
C VAL A 60 5.55 9.41 -6.58
N PRO A 61 6.71 9.67 -5.94
CA PRO A 61 8.00 9.23 -6.47
C PRO A 61 8.04 7.71 -6.72
N PRO A 62 8.62 7.24 -7.84
CA PRO A 62 8.64 5.83 -8.19
C PRO A 62 9.42 5.02 -7.14
N ARG A 63 8.86 3.87 -6.74
CA ARG A 63 9.49 2.91 -5.84
C ARG A 63 9.46 1.53 -6.45
N VAL A 64 10.60 0.84 -6.40
CA VAL A 64 10.79 -0.51 -6.94
C VAL A 64 11.23 -1.43 -5.82
N TYR A 65 10.47 -2.50 -5.58
CA TYR A 65 10.88 -3.57 -4.69
C TYR A 65 11.80 -4.54 -5.43
N ILE A 66 13.08 -4.57 -5.07
CA ILE A 66 14.03 -5.57 -5.57
C ILE A 66 13.95 -6.79 -4.64
N HIS A 67 13.75 -7.99 -5.21
CA HIS A 67 13.67 -9.22 -4.43
C HIS A 67 15.01 -9.48 -3.72
N PRO A 68 15.03 -9.82 -2.40
CA PRO A 68 16.26 -9.88 -1.60
C PRO A 68 17.26 -10.94 -2.08
N ASP A 69 16.79 -11.99 -2.76
CA ASP A 69 17.64 -13.03 -3.35
C ASP A 69 18.31 -12.57 -4.68
N SER A 70 18.07 -11.34 -5.13
CA SER A 70 18.80 -10.74 -6.26
C SER A 70 20.17 -10.25 -5.79
N LEU A 71 21.26 -10.45 -6.52
CA LEU A 71 21.41 -11.01 -7.86
C LEU A 71 21.65 -12.54 -7.84
N ALA A 72 20.88 -13.32 -8.61
CA ALA A 72 21.03 -14.78 -8.71
C ALA A 72 20.98 -15.30 -10.15
N SER A 73 21.44 -16.55 -10.37
CA SER A 73 21.43 -17.20 -11.69
C SER A 73 20.02 -17.57 -12.17
N GLY A 74 19.82 -17.70 -13.48
CA GLY A 74 18.53 -18.15 -14.03
C GLY A 74 18.12 -19.52 -13.52
N ASP A 75 19.07 -20.44 -13.38
CA ASP A 75 18.89 -21.75 -12.73
C ASP A 75 18.36 -21.61 -11.28
N THR A 76 18.89 -20.66 -10.51
CA THR A 76 18.42 -20.40 -9.14
C THR A 76 17.00 -19.86 -9.10
N TRP A 77 16.65 -18.93 -9.99
CA TRP A 77 15.29 -18.40 -10.09
C TRP A 77 14.28 -19.44 -10.59
N MET A 78 14.71 -20.37 -11.46
CA MET A 78 13.85 -21.42 -12.01
C MET A 78 13.66 -22.61 -11.06
N ARG A 79 14.47 -22.78 -9.99
CA ARG A 79 14.30 -23.87 -9.01
C ARG A 79 12.91 -23.87 -8.36
N GLN A 80 12.50 -22.74 -7.77
CA GLN A 80 11.30 -22.67 -6.93
C GLN A 80 10.32 -21.56 -7.36
N VAL A 81 9.29 -21.31 -6.55
CA VAL A 81 8.36 -20.19 -6.73
C VAL A 81 8.93 -18.97 -6.02
N VAL A 82 9.06 -17.85 -6.73
CA VAL A 82 9.49 -16.57 -6.16
C VAL A 82 8.32 -15.92 -5.42
N SER A 83 8.57 -15.35 -4.23
CA SER A 83 7.54 -14.83 -3.32
C SER A 83 7.83 -13.38 -2.93
N PHE A 84 6.84 -12.50 -3.07
CA PHE A 84 6.94 -11.09 -2.70
C PHE A 84 6.24 -10.81 -1.35
N ASP A 85 6.28 -11.79 -0.43
CA ASP A 85 5.66 -11.71 0.90
C ASP A 85 6.31 -10.67 1.84
N LYS A 86 7.58 -10.34 1.62
CA LYS A 86 8.32 -9.29 2.33
C LYS A 86 8.00 -7.88 1.81
N LEU A 87 7.33 -7.74 0.67
CA LEU A 87 6.93 -6.44 0.13
C LEU A 87 5.87 -5.80 1.03
N LYS A 88 6.08 -4.51 1.35
CA LYS A 88 5.18 -3.69 2.18
C LYS A 88 4.71 -2.47 1.41
N LEU A 89 3.48 -2.07 1.70
CA LEU A 89 2.82 -0.90 1.12
C LEU A 89 2.52 0.14 2.20
N THR A 90 2.68 1.41 1.86
CA THR A 90 2.43 2.54 2.77
C THR A 90 1.62 3.64 2.06
N ASN A 91 0.87 4.42 2.84
CA ASN A 91 0.26 5.68 2.40
C ASN A 91 1.02 6.92 2.89
N ASN A 92 2.20 6.73 3.50
CA ASN A 92 3.09 7.82 3.89
C ASN A 92 3.89 8.30 2.67
N GLU A 93 3.65 9.53 2.22
CA GLU A 93 4.41 10.12 1.10
C GLU A 93 5.86 10.46 1.48
N LEU A 94 6.12 10.68 2.78
CA LEU A 94 7.44 11.03 3.33
C LEU A 94 8.26 9.79 3.71
N GLU A 95 7.97 8.64 3.12
CA GLU A 95 8.61 7.36 3.42
C GLU A 95 10.10 7.33 3.00
N ASP A 96 10.99 7.02 3.94
CA ASP A 96 12.42 6.86 3.69
C ASP A 96 12.86 5.39 3.54
N GLN A 97 12.20 4.44 4.22
CA GLN A 97 12.61 3.03 4.31
C GLN A 97 12.44 2.19 3.01
N GLY A 98 12.13 2.83 1.88
CA GLY A 98 12.04 2.16 0.57
C GLY A 98 10.78 1.33 0.34
N HIS A 99 9.78 1.41 1.22
CA HIS A 99 8.47 0.79 0.98
C HIS A 99 7.77 1.43 -0.23
N ILE A 100 6.90 0.68 -0.91
CA ILE A 100 6.14 1.23 -2.04
C ILE A 100 5.01 2.11 -1.51
N ILE A 101 5.05 3.39 -1.88
CA ILE A 101 4.06 4.40 -1.54
C ILE A 101 2.89 4.29 -2.51
N LEU A 102 1.66 4.26 -2.01
CA LEU A 102 0.43 4.27 -2.82
C LEU A 102 -0.60 5.20 -2.19
N HIS A 103 -1.37 5.90 -3.02
CA HIS A 103 -2.53 6.67 -2.55
C HIS A 103 -3.67 5.76 -2.18
N SER A 104 -4.45 6.13 -1.17
CA SER A 104 -5.69 5.42 -0.83
C SER A 104 -6.77 5.68 -1.87
N MET A 105 -7.70 4.74 -2.06
CA MET A 105 -8.85 4.84 -2.97
C MET A 105 -8.49 4.95 -4.47
N HIS A 106 -7.34 4.42 -4.87
CA HIS A 106 -6.86 4.39 -6.25
C HIS A 106 -6.70 2.93 -6.74
N LYS A 107 -6.74 2.71 -8.06
CA LYS A 107 -6.53 1.38 -8.66
C LYS A 107 -5.09 1.23 -9.12
N TYR A 108 -4.49 0.09 -8.80
CA TYR A 108 -3.11 -0.22 -9.13
C TYR A 108 -2.95 -1.60 -9.78
N GLN A 109 -2.02 -1.70 -10.72
CA GLN A 109 -1.54 -2.92 -11.36
C GLN A 109 -0.13 -3.21 -10.84
N PRO A 110 0.09 -4.29 -10.07
CA PRO A 110 1.43 -4.78 -9.81
C PRO A 110 2.07 -5.36 -11.07
N ARG A 111 3.37 -5.14 -11.26
CA ARG A 111 4.15 -5.67 -12.39
C ARG A 111 5.41 -6.38 -11.89
N VAL A 112 5.80 -7.46 -12.55
CA VAL A 112 7.00 -8.24 -12.23
C VAL A 112 8.03 -8.03 -13.31
N HIS A 113 9.28 -7.80 -12.92
CA HIS A 113 10.37 -7.50 -13.84
C HIS A 113 11.47 -8.54 -13.69
N VAL A 114 11.89 -9.10 -14.81
CA VAL A 114 13.08 -9.94 -14.94
C VAL A 114 14.12 -9.11 -15.69
N ILE A 115 15.22 -8.77 -15.01
CA ILE A 115 16.24 -7.84 -15.49
C ILE A 115 17.56 -8.60 -15.54
N ARG A 116 18.16 -8.77 -16.72
CA ARG A 116 19.52 -9.33 -16.83
C ARG A 116 20.53 -8.37 -16.19
N LYS A 117 21.58 -8.92 -15.57
CA LYS A 117 22.66 -8.15 -14.91
C LYS A 117 23.29 -7.09 -15.81
N ASP A 118 23.51 -7.40 -17.09
CA ASP A 118 24.13 -6.50 -18.07
C ASP A 118 23.24 -5.30 -18.45
N PHE A 119 21.97 -5.30 -18.06
CA PHE A 119 21.01 -4.21 -18.27
C PHE A 119 20.48 -3.61 -16.96
N SER A 120 21.20 -3.80 -15.84
CA SER A 120 20.78 -3.33 -14.51
C SER A 120 21.44 -2.03 -14.04
N SER A 121 22.16 -1.32 -14.91
CA SER A 121 22.94 -0.10 -14.56
C SER A 121 22.09 1.02 -13.95
N GLU A 122 20.85 1.15 -14.39
CA GLU A 122 19.90 2.16 -13.91
C GLU A 122 18.96 1.66 -12.79
N LEU A 123 19.03 0.37 -12.42
CA LEU A 123 18.14 -0.23 -11.44
C LEU A 123 18.41 0.34 -10.04
N SER A 124 17.44 1.09 -9.51
CA SER A 124 17.44 1.63 -8.15
C SER A 124 16.06 1.48 -7.51
N PRO A 125 15.96 1.20 -6.19
CA PRO A 125 14.68 1.21 -5.47
C PRO A 125 13.90 2.52 -5.53
N THR A 126 14.53 3.63 -5.92
CA THR A 126 13.96 4.99 -5.97
C THR A 126 13.83 5.57 -7.39
N LYS A 127 14.05 4.75 -8.42
CA LYS A 127 13.89 5.12 -9.83
C LYS A 127 12.86 4.19 -10.50
N PRO A 128 12.28 4.57 -11.66
CA PRO A 128 11.53 3.62 -12.47
C PRO A 128 12.39 2.40 -12.85
N VAL A 129 11.74 1.27 -13.12
CA VAL A 129 12.43 0.08 -13.65
C VAL A 129 13.01 0.40 -15.03
N PRO A 130 14.26 0.03 -15.35
CA PRO A 130 14.86 0.25 -16.67
C PRO A 130 14.04 -0.41 -17.79
N THR A 131 14.17 0.11 -19.01
CA THR A 131 13.51 -0.44 -20.21
C THR A 131 14.53 -0.78 -21.28
N GLY A 132 14.38 -1.92 -21.95
CA GLY A 132 15.27 -2.38 -23.02
C GLY A 132 15.23 -3.90 -23.17
N GLU A 133 16.01 -4.44 -24.12
CA GLU A 133 15.98 -5.87 -24.46
C GLU A 133 16.31 -6.82 -23.29
N GLY A 134 17.14 -6.37 -22.34
CA GLY A 134 17.47 -7.14 -21.15
C GLY A 134 16.41 -7.14 -20.04
N VAL A 135 15.28 -6.45 -20.23
CA VAL A 135 14.20 -6.33 -19.24
C VAL A 135 12.88 -6.88 -19.79
N LYS A 136 12.35 -7.93 -19.15
CA LYS A 136 11.00 -8.45 -19.41
C LYS A 136 10.07 -8.06 -18.28
N THR A 137 8.93 -7.45 -18.62
CA THR A 137 7.90 -7.00 -17.68
C THR A 137 6.62 -7.82 -17.85
N PHE A 138 6.07 -8.32 -16.76
CA PHE A 138 4.89 -9.18 -16.72
C PHE A 138 3.81 -8.53 -15.85
N SER A 139 2.57 -8.48 -16.35
CA SER A 139 1.41 -7.92 -15.65
C SER A 139 0.25 -8.90 -15.72
N PHE A 140 -0.45 -9.08 -14.60
CA PHE A 140 -1.54 -10.05 -14.46
C PHE A 140 -2.83 -9.28 -14.12
N PRO A 141 -3.82 -9.16 -15.04
CA PRO A 141 -5.02 -8.34 -14.82
C PRO A 141 -5.82 -8.71 -13.56
N GLU A 142 -5.82 -9.98 -13.18
CA GLU A 142 -6.44 -10.53 -11.96
C GLU A 142 -5.78 -10.03 -10.66
N THR A 143 -4.57 -9.45 -10.75
CA THR A 143 -3.86 -8.86 -9.60
C THR A 143 -4.14 -7.37 -9.41
N VAL A 144 -4.93 -6.74 -10.28
CA VAL A 144 -5.36 -5.34 -10.09
C VAL A 144 -6.13 -5.18 -8.78
N PHE A 145 -5.79 -4.14 -8.01
CA PHE A 145 -6.45 -3.88 -6.73
C PHE A 145 -6.71 -2.39 -6.49
N THR A 146 -7.79 -2.10 -5.78
CA THR A 146 -8.01 -0.79 -5.15
C THR A 146 -7.35 -0.76 -3.77
N THR A 147 -6.53 0.26 -3.52
CA THR A 147 -6.02 0.60 -2.18
C THR A 147 -7.11 1.21 -1.31
N VAL A 148 -7.06 0.95 -0.01
CA VAL A 148 -7.96 1.56 0.99
C VAL A 148 -7.22 1.75 2.32
N THR A 149 -7.68 2.66 3.17
CA THR A 149 -7.21 2.77 4.57
C THR A 149 -7.96 1.83 5.51
N ALA A 150 -9.19 1.46 5.18
CA ALA A 150 -10.02 0.46 5.87
C ALA A 150 -10.90 -0.29 4.85
N TYR A 151 -11.25 -1.56 5.10
CA TYR A 151 -12.02 -2.35 4.13
C TYR A 151 -13.41 -1.76 3.86
N GLN A 152 -13.73 -1.47 2.60
CA GLN A 152 -15.03 -0.89 2.21
C GLN A 152 -16.10 -1.97 1.93
N ASN A 153 -15.77 -3.01 1.17
CA ASN A 153 -16.68 -4.13 0.88
C ASN A 153 -16.60 -5.22 1.97
N GLN A 154 -17.73 -5.45 2.64
CA GLN A 154 -17.96 -6.48 3.67
C GLN A 154 -17.57 -7.91 3.23
N GLN A 155 -17.85 -8.27 1.97
CA GLN A 155 -17.50 -9.58 1.42
C GLN A 155 -15.99 -9.80 1.35
N ILE A 156 -15.24 -8.72 1.06
CA ILE A 156 -13.76 -8.79 1.11
C ILE A 156 -13.29 -8.94 2.54
N THR A 157 -13.87 -8.21 3.51
CA THR A 157 -13.51 -8.36 4.94
C THR A 157 -13.65 -9.82 5.39
N ARG A 158 -14.80 -10.46 5.11
CA ARG A 158 -15.05 -11.87 5.41
C ARG A 158 -14.04 -12.80 4.73
N LEU A 159 -13.87 -12.66 3.41
CA LEU A 159 -12.89 -13.46 2.64
C LEU A 159 -11.46 -13.32 3.17
N LYS A 160 -11.07 -12.13 3.64
CA LYS A 160 -9.75 -11.91 4.25
C LYS A 160 -9.63 -12.59 5.61
N ILE A 161 -10.66 -12.54 6.46
CA ILE A 161 -10.70 -13.25 7.74
C ILE A 161 -10.59 -14.77 7.51
N ASP A 162 -11.37 -15.32 6.59
CA ASP A 162 -11.43 -16.75 6.28
C ASP A 162 -10.11 -17.29 5.71
N ARG A 163 -9.45 -16.52 4.84
CA ARG A 163 -8.30 -17.00 4.05
C ARG A 163 -6.94 -16.57 4.59
N ASN A 164 -6.82 -15.43 5.28
CA ASN A 164 -5.54 -14.98 5.84
C ASN A 164 -5.24 -15.75 7.14
N PRO A 165 -4.15 -16.53 7.25
CA PRO A 165 -3.80 -17.24 8.48
C PRO A 165 -3.66 -16.31 9.69
N PHE A 166 -3.14 -15.08 9.48
CA PHE A 166 -2.96 -14.08 10.53
C PHE A 166 -4.28 -13.48 11.05
N ALA A 167 -5.41 -13.74 10.38
CA ALA A 167 -6.74 -13.30 10.80
C ALA A 167 -7.58 -14.42 11.45
N LYS A 168 -6.98 -15.59 11.76
CA LYS A 168 -7.69 -16.77 12.31
C LYS A 168 -8.53 -16.45 13.55
N GLY A 169 -8.05 -15.58 14.44
CA GLY A 169 -8.76 -15.20 15.67
C GLY A 169 -10.12 -14.53 15.47
N PHE A 170 -10.43 -14.02 14.27
CA PHE A 170 -11.72 -13.40 13.93
C PHE A 170 -12.74 -14.38 13.33
N ARG A 171 -12.37 -15.65 13.10
CA ARG A 171 -13.25 -16.64 12.43
C ARG A 171 -14.33 -17.20 13.35
N ASP A 172 -13.98 -17.47 14.61
CA ASP A 172 -14.83 -18.25 15.53
C ASP A 172 -15.66 -17.38 16.51
N SER A 173 -15.39 -16.07 16.58
CA SER A 173 -16.12 -15.11 17.44
C SER A 173 -17.60 -14.92 17.09
N GLY A 174 -18.07 -15.50 15.97
CA GLY A 174 -19.44 -15.36 15.45
C GLY A 174 -20.48 -16.34 16.01
N ARG A 175 -20.12 -17.26 16.92
CA ARG A 175 -21.09 -18.28 17.42
C ARG A 175 -22.01 -17.82 18.55
N ASN A 176 -21.62 -16.82 19.35
CA ASN A 176 -22.37 -16.38 20.54
C ASN A 176 -22.65 -14.86 20.60
N ARG A 177 -22.50 -14.13 19.48
CA ARG A 177 -22.83 -12.70 19.38
C ARG A 177 -23.65 -12.44 18.13
N THR A 178 -24.68 -11.59 18.24
CA THR A 178 -25.49 -11.10 17.12
C THR A 178 -24.58 -10.58 16.01
N GLY A 179 -24.64 -11.20 14.83
CA GLY A 179 -23.59 -11.07 13.80
C GLY A 179 -23.33 -9.65 13.28
N LEU A 180 -24.21 -8.68 13.57
CA LEU A 180 -23.98 -7.26 13.29
C LEU A 180 -23.00 -6.61 14.26
N GLU A 181 -23.07 -6.91 15.57
CA GLU A 181 -22.26 -6.25 16.60
C GLU A 181 -20.79 -6.66 16.52
N ALA A 182 -20.51 -7.97 16.40
CA ALA A 182 -19.15 -8.48 16.21
C ALA A 182 -18.50 -7.95 14.91
N ILE A 183 -19.30 -7.74 13.86
CA ILE A 183 -18.86 -7.06 12.64
C ILE A 183 -18.55 -5.59 12.96
N MET A 184 -19.43 -4.85 13.63
CA MET A 184 -19.24 -3.44 13.95
C MET A 184 -18.04 -3.17 14.87
N GLU A 185 -17.78 -4.02 15.89
CA GLU A 185 -16.56 -3.96 16.71
C GLU A 185 -15.30 -4.16 15.85
N THR A 186 -15.32 -5.13 14.92
CA THR A 186 -14.23 -5.32 13.95
C THR A 186 -14.04 -4.08 13.08
N TYR A 187 -15.11 -3.40 12.67
CA TYR A 187 -15.03 -2.12 11.94
C TYR A 187 -14.45 -0.98 12.77
N ALA A 188 -14.73 -0.93 14.08
CA ALA A 188 -14.15 0.07 14.97
C ALA A 188 -12.63 -0.13 15.15
N PHE A 189 -12.18 -1.39 15.30
CA PHE A 189 -10.76 -1.71 15.48
C PHE A 189 -9.88 -1.32 14.28
N TRP A 190 -10.40 -1.41 13.05
CA TRP A 190 -9.67 -1.02 11.83
C TRP A 190 -9.91 0.43 11.37
N ARG A 191 -10.65 1.25 12.14
CA ARG A 191 -10.71 2.70 11.94
C ARG A 191 -9.77 3.40 12.92
N PRO A 192 -9.05 4.46 12.49
CA PRO A 192 -8.61 5.49 13.43
C PRO A 192 -9.84 6.05 14.16
N PRO A 193 -9.76 6.38 15.46
CA PRO A 193 -10.87 7.00 16.16
C PRO A 193 -11.26 8.29 15.46
N VAL A 194 -12.51 8.35 14.98
CA VAL A 194 -13.04 9.53 14.30
C VAL A 194 -13.16 10.63 15.35
N ARG A 195 -12.28 11.64 15.29
CA ARG A 195 -12.62 12.95 15.86
C ARG A 195 -13.81 13.47 15.07
N THR A 196 -14.95 13.57 15.74
CA THR A 196 -16.11 14.31 15.22
C THR A 196 -15.68 15.75 15.06
N LEU A 197 -15.53 16.21 13.81
CA LEU A 197 -15.33 17.63 13.54
C LEU A 197 -16.62 18.36 13.89
N THR A 198 -16.52 19.35 14.76
CA THR A 198 -17.65 20.18 15.17
C THR A 198 -17.67 21.47 14.35
N PHE A 199 -18.78 22.21 14.42
CA PHE A 199 -18.93 23.46 13.66
C PHE A 199 -17.88 24.53 14.07
N GLU A 200 -17.31 24.41 15.27
CA GLU A 200 -16.26 25.29 15.81
C GLU A 200 -14.89 25.08 15.16
N ASP A 201 -14.64 23.94 14.50
CA ASP A 201 -13.37 23.66 13.82
C ASP A 201 -13.19 24.50 12.53
N PHE A 202 -14.27 25.05 11.96
CA PHE A 202 -14.23 25.80 10.70
C PHE A 202 -13.88 27.29 10.85
N THR A 203 -14.11 27.90 12.01
CA THR A 203 -13.89 29.35 12.22
C THR A 203 -12.43 29.72 12.43
N ASN A 204 -11.56 28.76 12.76
CA ASN A 204 -10.15 28.99 13.09
C ASN A 204 -9.17 28.77 11.91
N MET A 205 -9.66 28.42 10.71
CA MET A 205 -8.79 28.11 9.55
C MET A 205 -8.26 29.34 8.77
N GLN A 206 -8.12 30.51 9.40
CA GLN A 206 -7.43 31.67 8.82
C GLN A 206 -6.42 32.33 9.77
N LYS A 207 -5.21 31.75 9.83
CA LYS A 207 -3.91 32.48 9.68
C LYS A 207 -2.70 31.55 9.90
N GLN A 208 -1.55 32.07 9.50
CA GLN A 208 -0.18 31.61 9.78
C GLN A 208 0.36 30.42 8.97
N GLN A 209 1.17 30.82 7.99
CA GLN A 209 2.32 30.10 7.46
C GLN A 209 3.30 29.71 8.59
N GLY A 210 4.06 28.63 8.38
CA GLY A 210 5.38 28.45 9.03
C GLY A 210 5.50 27.32 10.05
N ILE A 211 6.34 26.34 9.70
CA ILE A 211 7.20 25.53 10.59
C ILE A 211 6.51 24.86 11.79
N LEU A 212 6.26 23.55 11.67
CA LEU A 212 5.85 22.71 12.82
C LEU A 212 7.08 22.23 13.60
N PHE A 213 7.26 22.71 14.83
CA PHE A 213 8.05 22.02 15.85
C PHE A 213 7.13 21.18 16.74
N LEU A 214 7.47 19.92 16.98
CA LEU A 214 6.88 19.15 18.07
C LEU A 214 7.43 19.67 19.41
N LYS A 215 6.54 20.05 20.33
CA LYS A 215 6.91 20.28 21.74
C LYS A 215 5.99 19.51 22.69
N GLN A 216 6.61 18.79 23.60
CA GLN A 216 5.98 17.98 24.63
C GLN A 216 5.69 18.83 25.89
N ARG A 217 4.88 18.28 26.79
CA ARG A 217 4.13 18.99 27.85
C ARG A 217 4.96 19.78 28.89
N ASP A 218 4.21 20.65 29.59
CA ASP A 218 4.40 21.19 30.95
C ASP A 218 5.55 22.19 31.19
N HIS A 219 5.19 23.49 31.19
CA HIS A 219 5.11 24.30 32.42
C HIS A 219 4.58 25.73 32.11
N MET A 220 3.89 26.33 33.08
CA MET A 220 3.24 27.64 32.99
C MET A 220 4.18 28.75 33.49
N ILE A 221 4.55 29.70 32.63
CA ILE A 221 5.19 30.98 32.99
C ILE A 221 4.60 32.09 32.13
N SER A 222 4.19 33.19 32.75
CA SER A 222 3.53 34.36 32.14
C SER A 222 4.43 35.60 32.14
N TYR A 223 4.54 36.31 31.02
CA TYR A 223 5.12 37.68 30.95
C TYR A 223 4.56 38.52 29.80
N THR A 224 4.69 39.85 29.96
CA THR A 224 4.35 40.92 29.00
C THR A 224 5.34 42.10 29.14
N THR A 225 5.45 43.03 28.19
CA THR A 225 4.70 43.14 26.92
C THR A 225 5.62 42.87 25.71
N GLN A 226 5.95 43.73 24.72
CA GLN A 226 5.59 45.10 24.33
C GLN A 226 5.82 45.28 22.83
N ASP A 227 4.94 46.04 22.19
CA ASP A 227 5.06 46.83 20.96
C ASP A 227 6.40 46.80 20.17
N ALA A 228 6.33 46.36 18.91
CA ALA A 228 6.66 47.15 17.69
C ALA A 228 6.57 46.28 16.43
#